data_AF-U5P2R4-F1
#
_entry.id   AF-U5P2R4-F1
#
_cell.length_a   1.000
_cell.length_b   1.000
_cell.length_c   1.000
_cell.angle_alpha   90.00
_cell.angle_beta   90.00
_cell.angle_gamma   90.00
#
_symmetry.space_group_name_H-M   'P 1'
#
loop_
_entity.id
_entity.type
_entity.pdbx_description
1 polymer ?
#
loop_
_entity_poly.entity_id
_entity_poly.type
_entity_poly.pdbx_seq_one_letter_code
_entity_poly.pdbx_strand_id
1 'polypeptide(L)'
;VKTVLSNTVFTKVAKTSDGGIFWEGLEKETPNNVTITSWLGDTNWTKESGKPAAHPNSRFCTPAGQCPIIDPAWEDPKGVPISAILFGGRRPQGVPLVYEAFDWKHGVLVGGAMRSEATAAAEHRGKVIMHDP
;
A
#
# COMPACT_ATOMS: atom_id res chain seq x y z
N VAL A 1 9.44 4.92 -8.42
CA VAL A 1 9.95 4.12 -7.29
C VAL A 1 11.30 4.68 -6.81
N LYS A 2 11.41 5.93 -6.31
CA LYS A 2 12.74 6.51 -5.96
C LYS A 2 13.24 6.11 -4.57
N THR A 3 12.36 6.15 -3.56
CA THR A 3 12.69 5.95 -2.14
C THR A 3 13.24 4.56 -1.80
N VAL A 4 12.88 3.53 -2.58
CA VAL A 4 13.11 2.12 -2.22
C VAL A 4 14.25 1.45 -3.01
N LEU A 5 14.98 2.21 -3.83
CA LEU A 5 16.05 1.65 -4.69
C LEU A 5 17.39 1.42 -3.97
N SER A 6 17.49 1.86 -2.71
CA SER A 6 18.69 1.66 -1.88
C SER A 6 18.28 1.46 -0.42
N ASN A 7 19.15 0.79 0.35
CA ASN A 7 19.00 0.54 1.79
C ASN A 7 17.61 0.02 2.20
N THR A 8 16.98 -0.77 1.33
CA THR A 8 15.60 -1.24 1.51
C THR A 8 15.57 -2.76 1.62
N VAL A 9 14.82 -3.26 2.59
CA VAL A 9 14.50 -4.69 2.71
C VAL A 9 13.13 -4.95 2.11
N PHE A 10 13.05 -5.90 1.18
CA PHE A 10 11.77 -6.33 0.59
C PHE A 10 11.38 -7.70 1.12
N THR A 11 10.09 -7.87 1.41
CA THR A 11 9.53 -9.09 2.01
C THR A 11 8.37 -9.60 1.18
N LYS A 12 8.45 -10.87 0.75
CA LYS A 12 7.44 -11.59 -0.07
C LYS A 12 7.14 -10.92 -1.44
N VAL A 13 8.09 -10.21 -2.01
CA VAL A 13 8.04 -9.74 -3.41
C VAL A 13 8.64 -10.78 -4.34
N ALA A 14 8.41 -10.65 -5.65
CA ALA A 14 9.12 -11.43 -6.65
C ALA A 14 10.50 -10.83 -6.96
N LYS A 15 11.39 -11.65 -7.51
CA LYS A 15 12.74 -11.27 -7.92
C LYS A 15 12.89 -11.43 -9.43
N THR A 16 13.53 -10.48 -10.09
CA THR A 16 13.89 -10.60 -11.51
C THR A 16 15.30 -11.20 -11.66
N SER A 17 15.54 -11.88 -12.78
CA SER A 17 16.83 -12.56 -13.07
C SER A 17 18.06 -11.65 -13.08
N ASP A 18 17.89 -10.36 -13.32
CA ASP A 18 18.94 -9.33 -13.25
C ASP A 18 19.19 -8.78 -11.84
N GLY A 19 18.52 -9.34 -10.81
CA GLY A 19 18.67 -8.94 -9.42
C GLY A 19 17.72 -7.86 -8.93
N GLY A 20 16.79 -7.40 -9.78
CA GLY A 20 15.72 -6.49 -9.40
C GLY A 20 14.56 -7.16 -8.67
N ILE A 21 13.47 -6.40 -8.52
CA ILE A 21 12.24 -6.80 -7.84
C ILE A 21 11.04 -6.70 -8.78
N PHE A 22 9.99 -7.44 -8.48
CA PHE A 22 8.73 -7.40 -9.21
C PHE A 22 7.54 -7.59 -8.26
N TRP A 23 6.44 -6.93 -8.58
CA TRP A 23 5.10 -7.16 -8.04
C TRP A 23 4.07 -6.67 -9.06
N GLU A 24 2.83 -7.09 -8.90
CA GLU A 24 1.72 -6.72 -9.78
C GLU A 24 1.56 -5.19 -9.89
N GLY A 25 1.55 -4.68 -11.12
CA GLY A 25 1.51 -3.24 -11.41
C GLY A 25 2.85 -2.65 -11.85
N LEU A 26 3.97 -3.41 -11.80
CA LEU A 26 5.27 -3.00 -12.33
C LEU A 26 5.54 -3.46 -13.78
N GLU A 27 4.52 -3.93 -14.50
CA GLU A 27 4.70 -4.56 -15.81
C GLU A 27 5.27 -3.59 -16.88
N LYS A 28 5.11 -2.28 -16.70
CA LYS A 28 5.63 -1.27 -17.64
C LYS A 28 7.07 -0.88 -17.31
N GLU A 29 7.46 -1.02 -16.05
CA GLU A 29 8.77 -0.67 -15.51
C GLU A 29 9.77 -1.84 -15.60
N THR A 30 9.27 -3.06 -15.75
CA THR A 30 10.09 -4.28 -15.78
C THR A 30 10.55 -4.59 -17.20
N PRO A 31 11.85 -4.84 -17.44
CA PRO A 31 12.34 -5.20 -18.77
C PRO A 31 11.69 -6.48 -19.30
N ASN A 32 11.40 -6.55 -20.60
CA ASN A 32 10.78 -7.75 -21.20
C ASN A 32 11.73 -8.95 -21.33
N ASN A 33 13.03 -8.75 -21.12
CA ASN A 33 14.08 -9.75 -21.30
C ASN A 33 14.54 -10.40 -19.98
N VAL A 34 13.82 -10.18 -18.87
CA VAL A 34 14.11 -10.82 -17.58
C VAL A 34 13.05 -11.85 -17.23
N THR A 35 13.47 -12.97 -16.65
CA THR A 35 12.55 -13.90 -16.00
C THR A 35 12.24 -13.47 -14.57
N ILE A 36 11.09 -13.91 -14.06
CA ILE A 36 10.59 -13.56 -12.73
C ILE A 36 10.51 -14.83 -11.88
N THR A 37 11.11 -14.79 -10.69
CA THR A 37 10.93 -15.79 -9.64
C THR A 37 9.92 -15.27 -8.63
N SER A 38 8.82 -15.99 -8.43
CA SER A 38 7.77 -15.57 -7.48
C SER A 38 8.24 -15.60 -6.04
N TRP A 39 7.48 -14.98 -5.14
CA TRP A 39 7.73 -14.98 -3.69
C TRP A 39 7.68 -16.38 -3.04
N LEU A 40 7.11 -17.37 -3.73
CA LEU A 40 7.10 -18.79 -3.32
C LEU A 40 8.29 -19.58 -3.90
N GLY A 41 9.18 -18.93 -4.65
CA GLY A 41 10.34 -19.57 -5.28
C GLY A 41 10.05 -20.24 -6.62
N ASP A 42 8.87 -20.04 -7.22
CA ASP A 42 8.59 -20.50 -8.59
C ASP A 42 9.40 -19.68 -9.59
N THR A 43 10.44 -20.27 -10.17
CA THR A 43 11.38 -19.63 -11.10
C THR A 43 10.82 -19.44 -12.51
N ASN A 44 9.69 -20.10 -12.82
CA ASN A 44 9.03 -20.05 -14.12
C ASN A 44 7.72 -19.26 -14.05
N TRP A 45 7.63 -18.30 -13.13
CA TRP A 45 6.43 -17.49 -13.00
C TRP A 45 6.20 -16.66 -14.28
N THR A 46 4.96 -16.69 -14.74
CA THR A 46 4.45 -15.89 -15.87
C THR A 46 3.09 -15.33 -15.51
N LYS A 47 2.57 -14.37 -16.29
CA LYS A 47 1.23 -13.81 -16.06
C LYS A 47 0.14 -14.88 -16.21
N GLU A 48 0.43 -15.90 -17.00
CA GLU A 48 -0.43 -17.03 -17.30
C GLU A 48 -0.45 -18.07 -16.17
N SER A 49 0.46 -17.98 -15.19
CA SER A 49 0.54 -18.92 -14.06
C SER A 49 -0.69 -18.89 -13.13
N GLY A 50 -1.60 -17.92 -13.28
CA GLY A 50 -2.86 -17.83 -12.51
C GLY A 50 -2.69 -17.54 -11.02
N LYS A 51 -1.46 -17.24 -10.58
CA LYS A 51 -1.09 -16.92 -9.19
C LYS A 51 -0.27 -15.63 -9.20
N PRO A 52 -0.34 -14.79 -8.16
CA PRO A 52 0.44 -13.57 -8.11
C PRO A 52 1.95 -13.89 -7.92
N ALA A 53 2.81 -13.09 -8.56
CA ALA A 53 4.25 -13.12 -8.41
C ALA A 53 4.68 -12.70 -7.02
N ALA A 54 4.03 -11.69 -6.44
CA ALA A 54 4.27 -11.20 -5.09
C ALA A 54 3.08 -11.56 -4.18
N HIS A 55 3.32 -11.67 -2.88
CA HIS A 55 2.19 -11.80 -1.95
C HIS A 55 1.34 -10.51 -2.00
N PRO A 56 -0.01 -10.58 -1.98
CA PRO A 56 -0.87 -9.37 -1.98
C PRO A 56 -0.64 -8.40 -0.81
N ASN A 57 0.03 -8.89 0.24
CA ASN A 57 0.49 -8.11 1.40
C ASN A 57 2.02 -8.02 1.49
N SER A 58 2.73 -8.16 0.37
CA SER A 58 4.17 -7.93 0.30
C SER A 58 4.50 -6.49 0.70
N ARG A 59 5.75 -6.28 1.15
CA ARG A 59 6.19 -5.02 1.76
C ARG A 59 7.61 -4.67 1.37
N PHE A 60 7.89 -3.38 1.42
CA PHE A 60 9.24 -2.82 1.53
C PHE A 60 9.40 -2.18 2.90
N CYS A 61 10.62 -2.18 3.42
CA CYS A 61 11.02 -1.47 4.63
C CYS A 61 12.25 -0.62 4.28
N THR A 62 12.09 0.70 4.30
CA THR A 62 13.08 1.68 3.81
C THR A 62 13.22 2.84 4.78
N PRO A 63 14.40 3.48 4.90
CA PRO A 63 14.57 4.70 5.68
C PRO A 63 13.70 5.85 5.17
N ALA A 64 12.98 6.52 6.08
CA ALA A 64 12.10 7.63 5.74
C ALA A 64 12.83 8.80 5.05
N GLY A 65 14.03 9.15 5.52
CA GLY A 65 14.85 10.23 4.96
C GLY A 65 15.31 10.02 3.50
N GLN A 66 15.13 8.83 2.92
CA GLN A 66 15.35 8.60 1.49
C GLN A 66 14.19 9.09 0.60
N CYS A 67 13.07 9.50 1.19
CA CYS A 67 11.95 10.01 0.43
C CYS A 67 12.34 11.39 -0.16
N PRO A 68 12.32 11.57 -1.50
CA PRO A 68 12.79 12.80 -2.14
C PRO A 68 11.92 14.04 -1.86
N ILE A 69 10.77 13.83 -1.20
CA ILE A 69 9.81 14.85 -0.80
C ILE A 69 9.51 14.76 0.70
N ILE A 70 10.43 14.20 1.50
CA ILE A 70 10.28 14.20 2.95
C ILE A 70 10.17 15.64 3.44
N ASP A 71 9.21 15.91 4.32
CA ASP A 71 8.99 17.25 4.86
C ASP A 71 10.19 17.67 5.73
N PRO A 72 10.71 18.90 5.65
CA PRO A 72 11.84 19.33 6.47
C PRO A 72 11.56 19.30 7.98
N ALA A 73 10.29 19.36 8.39
CA ALA A 73 9.87 19.29 9.79
C ALA A 73 9.46 17.87 10.24
N TRP A 74 9.72 16.82 9.46
CA TRP A 74 9.28 15.45 9.78
C TRP A 74 9.83 14.89 11.10
N GLU A 75 10.97 15.41 11.57
CA GLU A 75 11.59 15.10 12.86
C GLU A 75 11.57 16.29 13.84
N ASP A 76 10.83 17.37 13.55
CA ASP A 76 10.76 18.52 14.47
C ASP A 76 10.06 18.09 15.78
N PRO A 77 10.72 18.19 16.95
CA PRO A 77 10.14 17.80 18.22
C PRO A 77 8.90 18.62 18.62
N LYS A 78 8.67 19.79 17.99
CA LYS A 78 7.45 20.58 18.17
C LYS A 78 6.25 20.04 17.40
N GLY A 79 6.49 19.12 16.47
CA GLY A 79 5.49 18.60 15.54
C GLY A 79 5.01 19.62 14.52
N VAL A 80 3.97 19.25 13.78
CA VAL A 80 3.33 20.10 12.76
C VAL A 80 1.90 20.43 13.16
N PRO A 81 1.41 21.66 12.91
CA PRO A 81 0.03 22.01 13.19
C PRO A 81 -0.92 21.24 12.25
N ILE A 82 -1.94 20.59 12.81
CA ILE A 82 -2.95 19.85 12.05
C ILE A 82 -4.16 20.75 11.80
N SER A 83 -4.49 20.97 10.53
CA SER A 83 -5.65 21.80 10.12
C SER A 83 -6.85 20.98 9.64
N ALA A 84 -6.65 19.70 9.30
CA ALA A 84 -7.70 18.80 8.84
C ALA A 84 -7.38 17.35 9.24
N ILE A 85 -8.42 16.57 9.55
CA ILE A 85 -8.34 15.12 9.77
C ILE A 85 -9.26 14.48 8.72
N LEU A 86 -8.72 13.53 7.95
CA LEU A 86 -9.45 12.85 6.89
C LEU A 86 -9.74 11.41 7.31
N PHE A 87 -11.01 11.03 7.19
CA PHE A 87 -11.47 9.65 7.34
C PHE A 87 -11.77 9.07 5.96
N GLY A 88 -11.45 7.80 5.74
CA GLY A 88 -11.67 7.16 4.44
C GLY A 88 -11.42 5.67 4.45
N GLY A 89 -12.12 4.96 3.58
CA GLY A 89 -12.02 3.51 3.42
C GLY A 89 -12.48 3.08 2.03
N ARG A 90 -12.30 1.79 1.71
CA ARG A 90 -12.72 1.23 0.42
C ARG A 90 -14.23 1.05 0.42
N ARG A 91 -14.95 1.88 -0.34
CA ARG A 91 -16.40 1.85 -0.46
C ARG A 91 -16.81 1.79 -1.94
N PRO A 92 -17.28 0.64 -2.46
CA PRO A 92 -17.59 0.48 -3.88
C PRO A 92 -18.85 1.24 -4.32
N GLN A 93 -19.73 1.60 -3.36
CA GLN A 93 -20.99 2.28 -3.64
C GLN A 93 -21.43 3.16 -2.46
N GLY A 94 -22.16 4.23 -2.77
CA GLY A 94 -23.02 4.98 -1.84
C GLY A 94 -22.33 6.10 -1.05
N VAL A 95 -21.04 5.98 -0.75
CA VAL A 95 -20.27 7.07 -0.12
C VAL A 95 -19.72 7.99 -1.22
N PRO A 96 -19.93 9.31 -1.15
CA PRO A 96 -19.41 10.25 -2.14
C PRO A 96 -17.87 10.33 -2.06
N LEU A 97 -17.25 10.96 -3.07
CA LEU A 97 -15.79 11.13 -3.13
C LEU A 97 -15.25 11.86 -1.89
N VAL A 98 -15.91 12.94 -1.48
CA VAL A 98 -15.56 13.74 -0.31
C VAL A 98 -16.80 14.44 0.23
N TYR A 99 -16.87 14.56 1.55
CA TYR A 99 -17.81 15.43 2.26
C TYR A 99 -17.16 15.90 3.57
N GLU A 100 -17.60 17.04 4.07
CA GLU A 100 -17.09 17.61 5.32
C GLU A 100 -18.09 17.36 6.46
N ALA A 101 -17.58 17.06 7.65
CA ALA A 101 -18.42 16.95 8.83
C ALA A 101 -18.89 18.34 9.27
N PHE A 102 -20.18 18.49 9.55
CA PHE A 102 -20.77 19.74 10.06
C PHE A 102 -20.09 20.34 11.30
N ASP A 103 -19.56 19.50 12.19
CA ASP A 103 -18.85 19.92 13.39
C ASP A 103 -17.97 18.79 13.93
N TRP A 104 -17.28 19.05 15.05
CA TRP A 104 -16.40 18.08 15.70
C TRP A 104 -17.12 16.81 16.17
N LYS A 105 -18.31 16.93 16.76
CA LYS A 105 -19.05 15.76 17.29
C LYS A 105 -19.52 14.87 16.14
N HIS A 106 -19.97 15.49 15.05
CA HIS A 106 -20.29 14.78 13.82
C HIS A 106 -19.05 14.13 13.22
N GLY A 107 -17.88 14.80 13.25
CA GLY A 107 -16.61 14.22 12.82
C GLY A 107 -16.20 12.98 13.61
N VAL A 108 -16.35 13.01 14.94
CA VAL A 108 -16.12 11.83 15.80
C VAL A 108 -17.06 10.69 15.43
N LEU A 109 -18.34 10.97 15.15
CA LEU A 109 -19.29 9.97 14.67
C LEU A 109 -18.90 9.41 13.29
N VAL A 110 -18.45 10.26 12.37
CA VAL A 110 -17.97 9.83 11.04
C VAL A 110 -16.80 8.86 11.18
N GLY A 111 -15.81 9.18 12.03
CA GLY A 111 -14.70 8.29 12.35
C GLY A 111 -15.19 6.97 12.98
N GLY A 112 -16.00 7.05 14.03
CA GLY A 112 -16.55 5.87 14.72
C GLY A 112 -17.47 4.99 13.86
N ALA A 113 -17.99 5.52 12.75
CA ALA A 113 -18.83 4.79 11.80
C ALA A 113 -18.05 4.27 10.57
N MET A 114 -16.72 4.40 10.56
CA MET A 114 -15.91 4.00 9.42
C MET A 114 -16.07 2.51 9.08
N ARG A 115 -16.14 2.26 7.78
CA ARG A 115 -16.19 0.92 7.20
C ARG A 115 -15.35 0.86 5.93
N SER A 116 -14.71 -0.27 5.69
CA SER A 116 -13.91 -0.52 4.49
C SER A 116 -14.07 -1.96 4.02
N GLU A 117 -13.93 -2.20 2.71
CA GLU A 117 -13.65 -3.55 2.22
C GLU A 117 -12.40 -4.11 2.89
N ALA A 118 -12.46 -5.40 3.27
CA ALA A 118 -11.32 -6.14 3.78
C ALA A 118 -10.15 -6.13 2.79
N THR A 119 -8.93 -6.10 3.33
CA THR A 119 -7.70 -6.12 2.55
C THR A 119 -6.85 -7.33 2.94
N ALA A 120 -5.84 -7.65 2.13
CA ALA A 120 -4.91 -8.75 2.41
C ALA A 120 -3.96 -8.48 3.60
N ALA A 121 -4.12 -7.36 4.32
CA ALA A 121 -3.30 -7.01 5.47
C ALA A 121 -3.48 -7.98 6.65
N ALA A 122 -4.66 -8.57 6.77
CA ALA A 122 -5.05 -9.50 7.83
C ALA A 122 -5.62 -10.81 7.25
N GLU A 123 -6.15 -11.67 8.10
CA GLU A 123 -6.71 -12.99 7.75
C GLU A 123 -8.07 -12.92 7.04
N HIS A 124 -8.72 -11.76 7.03
CA HIS A 124 -10.02 -11.56 6.41
C HIS A 124 -9.96 -11.78 4.89
N ARG A 125 -10.85 -12.64 4.38
CA ARG A 125 -10.91 -13.00 2.96
C ARG A 125 -12.13 -12.37 2.29
N GLY A 126 -11.97 -12.03 1.01
CA GLY A 126 -13.04 -11.50 0.17
C GLY A 126 -13.28 -9.99 0.35
N LYS A 127 -14.20 -9.45 -0.45
CA LYS A 127 -14.55 -8.01 -0.45
C LYS A 127 -15.71 -7.70 0.50
N VAL A 128 -15.63 -8.19 1.73
CA VAL A 128 -16.66 -7.93 2.75
C VAL A 128 -16.42 -6.55 3.37
N ILE A 129 -17.49 -5.79 3.60
CA ILE A 129 -17.43 -4.48 4.24
C ILE A 129 -17.42 -4.65 5.77
N MET A 130 -16.30 -4.31 6.40
CA MET A 130 -16.08 -4.43 7.85
C MET A 130 -16.07 -3.06 8.53
N HIS A 131 -16.37 -3.02 9.82
CA HIS A 131 -16.17 -1.82 10.64
C HIS A 131 -14.70 -1.67 11.01
N ASP A 132 -14.19 -0.44 10.92
CA ASP A 132 -12.78 -0.09 11.21
C ASP A 132 -12.71 1.36 11.76
N PRO A 133 -13.26 1.61 12.97
CA PRO A 133 -13.27 2.93 13.61
C PRO A 133 -11.95 3.31 14.28
#